data_AF-A0A963DRW9-F1
#
_entry.id   AF-A0A963DRW9-F1
#
_cell.length_a   1.000
_cell.length_b   1.000
_cell.length_c   1.000
_cell.angle_alpha   90.00
_cell.angle_beta   90.00
_cell.angle_gamma   90.00
#
_symmetry.space_group_name_H-M   'P 1'
#
loop_
_entity.id
_entity.type
_entity.pdbx_description
1 polymer ?
#
loop_
_entity_poly.entity_id
_entity_poly.type
_entity_poly.pdbx_seq_one_letter_code
_entity_poly.pdbx_strand_id
1 'polypeptide(L)'
;MDYLLILQQRRREHLKRLLADYRTQREFGEATGLAVNQISHILNGVREMGEEIARRIESALGKPLGWMDADPDRKLAPETALGNLSADQTQLLHDYRQLSPQRQAALRETLAGYVLLEQRQQRKERRA
;
A
#
# COMPACT_ATOMS: atom_id res chain seq x y z
N MET A 1 -19.64 -11.36 10.86
CA MET A 1 -18.36 -12.03 10.56
C MET A 1 -18.32 -12.08 9.04
N ASP A 2 -17.90 -10.97 8.43
CA ASP A 2 -18.10 -10.68 7.00
C ASP A 2 -16.74 -10.47 6.30
N TYR A 3 -15.74 -11.27 6.69
CA TYR A 3 -14.38 -11.10 6.21
C TYR A 3 -14.25 -11.30 4.69
N LEU A 4 -14.96 -12.31 4.16
CA LEU A 4 -14.99 -12.57 2.71
C LEU A 4 -15.68 -11.43 1.96
N LEU A 5 -16.80 -10.92 2.49
CA LEU A 5 -17.55 -9.83 1.86
C LEU A 5 -16.74 -8.52 1.85
N ILE A 6 -16.04 -8.22 2.95
CA ILE A 6 -15.12 -7.07 3.04
C ILE A 6 -13.95 -7.25 2.05
N LEU A 7 -13.35 -8.43 1.96
CA LEU A 7 -12.25 -8.69 1.03
C LEU A 7 -12.68 -8.46 -0.43
N GLN A 8 -13.85 -8.97 -0.80
CA GLN A 8 -14.38 -8.80 -2.15
C GLN A 8 -14.76 -7.35 -2.46
N GLN A 9 -15.24 -6.61 -1.46
CA GLN A 9 -15.48 -5.18 -1.59
C GLN A 9 -14.17 -4.42 -1.87
N ARG A 10 -13.10 -4.69 -1.11
CA ARG A 10 -11.78 -4.07 -1.32
C ARG A 10 -11.22 -4.34 -2.71
N ARG A 11 -11.25 -5.61 -3.15
CA ARG A 11 -10.81 -6.01 -4.49
C ARG A 11 -11.54 -5.26 -5.59
N ARG A 12 -12.87 -5.09 -5.45
CA ARG A 12 -13.69 -4.33 -6.42
C ARG A 12 -13.35 -2.84 -6.41
N GLU A 13 -13.11 -2.24 -5.25
CA GLU A 13 -12.70 -0.84 -5.15
C GLU A 13 -11.31 -0.60 -5.76
N HIS A 14 -10.36 -1.48 -5.51
CA HIS A 14 -9.04 -1.43 -6.14
C HIS A 14 -9.12 -1.62 -7.66
N LEU A 15 -9.97 -2.53 -8.14
CA LEU A 15 -10.22 -2.67 -9.58
C LEU A 15 -10.78 -1.39 -10.20
N LYS A 16 -11.74 -0.72 -9.53
CA LYS A 16 -12.27 0.58 -9.99
C LYS A 16 -11.20 1.65 -10.06
N ARG A 17 -10.30 1.71 -9.06
CA ARG A 17 -9.17 2.65 -9.05
C ARG A 17 -8.22 2.40 -10.22
N LEU A 18 -7.83 1.14 -10.44
CA LEU A 18 -6.97 0.78 -11.56
C LEU A 18 -7.60 1.14 -12.91
N LEU A 19 -8.90 0.87 -13.09
CA LEU A 19 -9.61 1.20 -14.33
C LEU A 19 -9.68 2.70 -14.63
N ALA A 20 -9.58 3.56 -13.62
CA ALA A 20 -9.57 5.01 -13.83
C ALA A 20 -8.31 5.48 -14.57
N ASP A 21 -7.23 4.69 -14.53
CA ASP A 21 -5.97 4.98 -15.24
C ASP A 21 -6.02 4.57 -16.73
N TYR A 22 -7.09 3.91 -17.17
CA TYR A 22 -7.26 3.41 -18.54
C TYR A 22 -8.44 4.09 -19.22
N ARG A 23 -8.35 4.29 -20.54
CA ARG A 23 -9.43 4.92 -21.31
C ARG A 23 -10.63 3.99 -21.48
N THR A 24 -10.38 2.68 -21.56
CA THR A 24 -11.43 1.68 -21.76
C THR A 24 -11.14 0.40 -20.98
N GLN A 25 -12.19 -0.36 -20.65
CA GLN A 25 -12.04 -1.69 -20.04
C GLN A 25 -11.30 -2.67 -20.97
N ARG A 26 -11.35 -2.45 -22.28
CA ARG A 26 -10.62 -3.25 -23.27
C ARG A 26 -9.11 -3.05 -23.11
N GLU A 27 -8.66 -1.81 -22.98
CA GLU A 27 -7.25 -1.47 -22.77
C GLU A 27 -6.72 -2.11 -21.47
N PHE A 28 -7.51 -2.05 -20.39
CA PHE A 28 -7.18 -2.74 -19.14
C PHE A 28 -7.14 -4.27 -19.31
N GLY A 29 -8.07 -4.83 -20.09
CA GLY A 29 -8.09 -6.25 -20.44
C GLY A 29 -6.86 -6.68 -21.24
N GLU A 30 -6.39 -5.84 -22.17
CA GLU A 30 -5.14 -6.07 -22.91
C GLU A 30 -3.92 -6.03 -21.99
N ALA A 31 -3.87 -5.10 -21.02
CA ALA A 31 -2.78 -4.99 -20.06
C ALA A 31 -2.73 -6.17 -19.05
N THR A 32 -3.88 -6.72 -18.67
CA THR A 32 -3.99 -7.77 -17.62
C THR A 32 -4.25 -9.17 -18.18
N GLY A 33 -4.58 -9.25 -19.46
CA GLY A 33 -5.06 -10.45 -20.15
C GLY A 33 -6.46 -10.91 -19.70
N LEU A 34 -7.23 -10.06 -19.03
CA LEU A 34 -8.61 -10.34 -18.62
C LEU A 34 -9.61 -9.97 -19.74
N ALA A 35 -10.67 -10.76 -19.86
CA ALA A 35 -11.75 -10.43 -20.79
C ALA A 35 -12.60 -9.27 -20.26
N VAL A 36 -13.07 -8.38 -21.14
CA VAL A 36 -13.94 -7.24 -20.79
C VAL A 36 -15.18 -7.69 -20.01
N ASN A 37 -15.81 -8.79 -20.44
CA ASN A 37 -16.97 -9.35 -19.73
C ASN A 37 -16.63 -9.79 -18.31
N GLN A 38 -15.44 -10.35 -18.09
CA GLN A 38 -14.99 -10.76 -16.76
C GLN A 38 -14.77 -9.54 -15.85
N ILE A 39 -14.18 -8.48 -16.39
CA ILE A 39 -13.99 -7.21 -15.66
C ILE A 39 -15.35 -6.61 -15.27
N SER A 40 -16.28 -6.53 -16.23
CA SER A 40 -17.64 -6.02 -16.00
C SER A 40 -18.41 -6.84 -14.96
N HIS A 41 -18.35 -8.17 -15.01
CA HIS A 41 -19.00 -9.03 -14.01
C HIS A 41 -18.46 -8.82 -12.60
N ILE A 42 -17.14 -8.57 -12.45
CA ILE A 42 -16.54 -8.27 -11.15
C ILE A 42 -17.00 -6.90 -10.63
N LEU A 43 -16.99 -5.87 -11.49
CA LEU A 43 -17.42 -4.53 -11.10
C LEU A 43 -18.87 -4.46 -10.64
N ASN A 44 -19.75 -5.20 -11.33
CA ASN A 44 -21.17 -5.24 -11.05
C ASN A 44 -21.52 -6.20 -9.89
N GLY A 45 -20.55 -6.92 -9.33
CA GLY A 45 -20.78 -7.91 -8.27
C GLY A 45 -21.52 -9.18 -8.74
N VAL A 46 -21.57 -9.42 -10.06
CA VAL A 46 -22.10 -10.67 -10.63
C VAL A 46 -21.16 -11.84 -10.34
N ARG A 47 -19.85 -11.55 -10.27
CA ARG A 47 -18.81 -12.53 -9.97
C ARG A 47 -17.82 -11.95 -8.97
N GLU A 48 -17.42 -12.78 -8.01
CA GLU A 48 -16.37 -12.39 -7.07
C GLU A 48 -14.96 -12.51 -7.67
N MET A 49 -14.08 -11.62 -7.23
CA MET A 49 -12.67 -11.69 -7.61
C MET A 49 -11.98 -12.77 -6.77
N GLY A 50 -11.69 -13.91 -7.39
CA GLY A 50 -10.88 -14.96 -6.79
C GLY A 50 -9.41 -14.54 -6.64
N GLU A 51 -8.67 -15.30 -5.83
CA GLU A 51 -7.23 -15.07 -5.62
C GLU A 51 -6.45 -15.10 -6.94
N GLU A 52 -6.70 -16.08 -7.81
CA GLU A 52 -6.04 -16.19 -9.12
C GLU A 52 -6.15 -14.89 -9.94
N ILE A 53 -7.34 -14.30 -9.99
CA ILE A 53 -7.59 -13.06 -10.74
C ILE A 53 -6.85 -11.89 -10.05
N ALA A 54 -6.92 -11.79 -8.74
CA ALA A 54 -6.23 -10.75 -7.98
C ALA A 54 -4.71 -10.79 -8.22
N ARG A 55 -4.10 -11.97 -8.10
CA ARG A 55 -2.66 -12.18 -8.31
C ARG A 55 -2.23 -11.92 -9.75
N ARG A 56 -3.08 -12.29 -10.71
CA ARG A 56 -2.84 -12.00 -12.12
C ARG A 56 -2.81 -10.50 -12.40
N ILE A 57 -3.77 -9.74 -11.85
CA ILE A 57 -3.79 -8.27 -11.99
C ILE A 57 -2.53 -7.67 -11.35
N GLU A 58 -2.16 -8.13 -10.16
CA GLU A 58 -0.95 -7.63 -9.46
C GLU A 58 0.31 -7.84 -10.29
N SER A 59 0.51 -9.07 -10.78
CA SER A 59 1.68 -9.44 -11.60
C SER A 59 1.72 -8.66 -12.91
N ALA A 60 0.58 -8.57 -13.62
CA ALA A 60 0.50 -7.90 -14.92
C ALA A 60 0.79 -6.39 -14.82
N LEU A 61 0.43 -5.76 -13.69
CA LEU A 61 0.60 -4.33 -13.47
C LEU A 61 1.83 -3.99 -12.61
N GLY A 62 2.68 -4.97 -12.30
CA GLY A 62 3.87 -4.78 -11.45
C GLY A 62 3.55 -4.30 -10.03
N LYS A 63 2.35 -4.60 -9.51
CA LYS A 63 1.96 -4.25 -8.14
C LYS A 63 2.52 -5.27 -7.14
N PRO A 64 2.79 -4.86 -5.88
CA PRO A 64 3.16 -5.80 -4.84
C PRO A 64 2.12 -6.90 -4.62
N LEU A 65 2.59 -8.09 -4.24
CA LEU A 65 1.72 -9.19 -3.84
C LEU A 65 0.79 -8.75 -2.69
N GLY A 66 -0.51 -8.98 -2.84
CA GLY A 66 -1.50 -8.58 -1.83
C GLY A 66 -2.01 -7.15 -1.97
N TRP A 67 -1.57 -6.40 -2.99
CA TRP A 67 -2.06 -5.04 -3.24
C TRP A 67 -3.58 -5.00 -3.47
N MET A 68 -4.16 -6.00 -4.12
CA MET A 68 -5.61 -6.08 -4.34
C MET A 68 -6.41 -6.38 -3.06
N ASP A 69 -5.75 -6.93 -2.04
CA ASP A 69 -6.34 -7.29 -0.75
C ASP A 69 -6.13 -6.21 0.32
N ALA A 70 -5.22 -5.27 0.04
CA ALA A 70 -4.88 -4.19 0.94
C ALA A 70 -6.11 -3.32 1.21
N ASP A 71 -6.15 -2.76 2.41
CA ASP A 71 -7.25 -1.90 2.79
C ASP A 71 -7.14 -0.56 2.02
N PRO A 72 -8.18 -0.19 1.25
CA PRO A 72 -8.16 0.98 0.36
C PRO A 72 -8.06 2.31 1.12
N ASP A 73 -8.46 2.34 2.39
CA ASP A 73 -8.41 3.50 3.29
C ASP A 73 -7.22 3.45 4.24
N ARG A 74 -6.62 2.27 4.43
CA ARG A 74 -5.26 2.17 4.94
C ARG A 74 -4.34 2.71 3.86
N LYS A 75 -4.16 4.03 3.87
CA LYS A 75 -3.01 4.69 3.24
C LYS A 75 -1.78 3.87 3.65
N LEU A 76 -1.25 3.03 2.75
CA LEU A 76 0.16 2.72 2.78
C LEU A 76 0.81 4.09 2.91
N ALA A 77 1.49 4.32 4.03
CA ALA A 77 2.11 5.61 4.33
C ALA A 77 2.76 6.07 3.03
N PRO A 78 2.27 7.16 2.44
CA PRO A 78 2.55 7.43 1.05
C PRO A 78 4.05 7.49 0.90
N GLU A 79 4.60 6.81 -0.11
CA GLU A 79 5.89 7.21 -0.68
C GLU A 79 5.88 8.70 -1.11
N THR A 80 4.69 9.31 -1.17
CA THR A 80 4.41 10.75 -1.27
C THR A 80 4.54 11.56 0.04
N ALA A 81 4.80 10.97 1.21
CA ALA A 81 5.13 11.73 2.44
C ALA A 81 6.48 12.48 2.31
N LEU A 82 7.28 12.14 1.31
CA LEU A 82 8.49 12.88 0.93
C LEU A 82 8.20 14.27 0.33
N GLY A 83 6.95 14.56 -0.07
CA GLY A 83 6.61 15.82 -0.73
C GLY A 83 6.53 17.04 0.20
N ASN A 84 6.31 16.83 1.51
CA ASN A 84 6.18 17.91 2.51
C ASN A 84 7.14 17.72 3.69
N LEU A 85 8.39 17.35 3.41
CA LEU A 85 9.42 17.29 4.45
C LEU A 85 9.84 18.70 4.84
N SER A 86 10.02 18.94 6.14
CA SER A 86 10.70 20.15 6.59
C SER A 86 12.14 20.17 6.05
N ALA A 87 12.78 21.35 6.06
CA ALA A 87 14.19 21.47 5.69
C ALA A 87 15.07 20.49 6.49
N ASP A 88 14.78 20.33 7.79
CA ASP A 88 15.47 19.41 8.70
C ASP A 88 15.28 17.94 8.28
N GLN A 89 14.04 17.53 7.98
CA GLN A 89 13.75 16.18 7.53
C GLN A 89 14.39 15.87 6.17
N THR A 90 14.44 16.86 5.27
CA THR A 90 15.11 16.73 3.96
C THR A 90 16.61 16.55 4.12
N GLN A 91 17.23 17.34 5.00
CA GLN A 91 18.65 17.24 5.31
C GLN A 91 19.00 15.88 5.94
N LEU A 92 18.21 15.42 6.91
CA LEU A 92 18.42 14.14 7.56
C LEU A 92 18.36 12.97 6.56
N LEU A 93 17.44 13.00 5.61
CA LEU A 93 17.36 11.97 4.57
C LEU A 93 18.54 12.00 3.61
N HIS A 94 19.00 13.18 3.23
CA HIS A 94 20.20 13.35 2.41
C HIS A 94 21.41 12.72 3.12
N ASP A 95 21.61 13.07 4.39
CA ASP A 95 22.74 12.58 5.17
C ASP A 95 22.67 11.08 5.40
N TYR A 96 21.47 10.55 5.69
CA TYR A 96 21.24 9.11 5.84
C TYR A 96 21.61 8.32 4.58
N ARG A 97 21.28 8.83 3.38
CA ARG A 97 21.60 8.17 2.10
C ARG A 97 23.10 8.12 1.81
N GLN A 98 23.88 9.06 2.34
CA GLN A 98 25.34 9.07 2.17
C GLN A 98 26.08 8.12 3.12
N LEU A 99 25.41 7.57 4.14
CA LEU A 99 26.02 6.63 5.07
C LEU A 99 26.15 5.23 4.47
N SER A 100 27.15 4.48 4.93
CA SER A 100 27.28 3.06 4.58
C SER A 100 26.14 2.22 5.20
N PRO A 101 25.80 1.05 4.63
CA PRO A 101 24.70 0.21 5.13
C PRO A 101 24.85 -0.17 6.62
N GLN A 102 26.08 -0.40 7.07
CA GLN A 102 26.39 -0.70 8.48
C GLN A 102 26.08 0.49 9.40
N ARG A 103 26.39 1.71 8.97
CA ARG A 103 26.11 2.94 9.73
C ARG A 103 24.63 3.29 9.72
N GLN A 104 23.94 3.04 8.61
CA GLN A 104 22.49 3.17 8.51
C GLN A 104 21.78 2.23 9.51
N ALA A 105 22.22 0.97 9.61
CA ALA A 105 21.67 0.00 10.55
C ALA A 105 21.85 0.46 12.01
N ALA A 106 23.07 0.87 12.40
CA ALA A 106 23.35 1.37 13.75
C ALA A 106 22.49 2.60 14.10
N LEU A 107 22.28 3.52 13.14
CA LEU A 107 21.44 4.69 13.35
C LEU A 107 19.97 4.29 13.58
N ARG A 108 19.45 3.32 12.81
CA ARG A 108 18.07 2.81 12.99
C ARG A 108 17.87 2.18 14.36
N GLU A 109 18.83 1.39 14.83
CA GLU A 109 18.79 0.78 16.16
C GLU A 109 18.79 1.84 17.26
N THR A 110 19.65 2.84 17.12
CA THR A 110 19.74 3.95 18.07
C THR A 110 18.43 4.73 18.15
N LEU A 111 17.87 5.10 17.00
CA LEU A 111 16.58 5.79 16.92
C LEU A 111 15.43 4.96 17.52
N ALA A 112 15.39 3.65 17.24
CA ALA A 112 14.40 2.75 17.84
C ALA A 112 14.49 2.73 19.37
N GLY A 113 15.71 2.77 19.92
CA GLY A 113 15.95 2.89 21.36
C GLY A 113 15.34 4.16 21.97
N TYR A 114 15.59 5.32 21.36
CA TYR A 114 15.04 6.60 21.83
C TYR A 114 13.51 6.62 21.78
N VAL A 115 12.90 6.15 20.68
CA VAL A 115 11.43 6.10 20.54
C VAL A 115 10.79 5.23 21.64
N LEU A 116 11.41 4.10 21.97
CA LEU A 116 10.91 3.23 23.05
C LEU A 116 10.99 3.90 24.42
N LEU A 117 12.03 4.70 24.67
CA LEU A 117 12.18 5.46 25.92
C LEU A 117 11.10 6.54 26.04
N GLU A 118 10.88 7.33 24.99
CA GLU A 118 9.83 8.36 24.97
C GLU A 118 8.43 7.77 25.19
N GLN A 119 8.13 6.64 24.53
CA GLN A 119 6.85 5.95 24.72
C GLN A 119 6.65 5.45 26.15
N ARG A 120 7.71 4.97 26.81
CA ARG A 120 7.66 4.57 28.22
C ARG A 120 7.39 5.76 29.13
N GLN A 121 7.99 6.91 28.84
CA GLN A 121 7.83 8.12 29.62
C GLN A 121 6.40 8.68 29.51
N GLN A 122 5.89 8.80 28.29
CA GLN A 122 4.50 9.22 28.04
C GLN A 122 3.46 8.27 28.67
N ARG A 123 3.73 6.95 28.71
CA ARG A 123 2.85 5.98 29.37
C ARG A 123 2.84 6.13 30.90
N LYS A 124 3.96 6.54 31.51
CA LYS A 124 4.03 6.83 32.94
C LYS A 124 3.28 8.12 33.26
N GLU A 125 3.45 9.16 32.45
CA GLU A 125 2.76 10.45 32.61
C GLU A 125 1.23 10.35 32.44
N ARG A 126 0.74 9.46 31.57
CA ARG A 126 -0.71 9.23 31.38
C ARG A 126 -1.36 8.38 32.49
N ARG A 127 -0.55 7.76 33.36
CA ARG A 127 -1.01 6.91 34.47
C ARG A 127 -0.90 7.60 35.83
N ALA A 128 -0.28 8.77 35.89
CA ALA A 128 -0.24 9.68 37.03
C ALA A 128 -1.39 10.68 36.93
#